data_AF-A0A535VBV8-F1
#
_entry.id   AF-A0A535VBV8-F1
#
_cell.length_a   1.000
_cell.length_b   1.000
_cell.length_c   1.000
_cell.angle_alpha   90.00
_cell.angle_beta   90.00
_cell.angle_gamma   90.00
#
_symmetry.space_group_name_H-M   'P 1'
#
loop_
_entity.id
_entity.type
_entity.pdbx_description
1 polymer ?
#
loop_
_entity_poly.entity_id
_entity_poly.type
_entity_poly.pdbx_seq_one_letter_code
_entity_poly.pdbx_strand_id
1 'polypeptide(L)'
;MNDRQYTIMTEAEFDALCEWLGGPGGCNFQQTIPGDTESITWTCDGTLKLTRHWMRVHGVDEAANIPELEERGGHCDCEVLFNVSDAPRDWLRL
;
A
#
# COMPACT_ATOMS: atom_id res chain seq x y z
N MET A 1 20.99 14.16 -19.46
CA MET A 1 20.75 12.92 -18.69
C MET A 1 19.95 13.37 -17.48
N ASN A 2 18.68 12.99 -17.35
CA ASN A 2 17.88 13.40 -16.21
C ASN A 2 18.30 12.56 -15.00
N ASP A 3 18.98 13.19 -14.04
CA ASP A 3 19.12 12.67 -12.68
C ASP A 3 17.73 12.70 -12.03
N ARG A 4 16.91 11.68 -12.32
CA ARG A 4 15.68 11.47 -11.58
C ARG A 4 16.11 10.88 -10.23
N GLN A 5 16.13 11.72 -9.19
CA GLN A 5 16.22 11.22 -7.83
C GLN A 5 14.94 10.43 -7.53
N TYR A 6 15.05 9.10 -7.64
CA TYR A 6 14.06 8.15 -7.17
C TYR A 6 13.80 8.42 -5.69
N THR A 7 12.57 8.79 -5.34
CA THR A 7 12.21 9.21 -3.99
C THR A 7 11.30 8.17 -3.35
N ILE A 8 11.79 7.57 -2.26
CA ILE A 8 10.96 6.75 -1.37
C ILE A 8 9.90 7.64 -0.73
N MET A 9 8.69 7.11 -0.59
CA MET A 9 7.57 7.80 0.03
C MET A 9 7.83 8.10 1.50
N THR A 10 7.17 9.13 2.01
CA THR A 10 7.15 9.51 3.42
C THR A 10 6.21 8.60 4.21
N GLU A 11 6.32 8.61 5.55
CA GLU A 11 5.34 7.93 6.41
C GLU A 11 3.90 8.40 6.15
N ALA A 12 3.70 9.71 5.97
CA ALA A 12 2.38 10.27 5.71
C ALA A 12 1.79 9.81 4.36
N GLU A 13 2.62 9.68 3.33
CA GLU A 13 2.20 9.14 2.04
C GLU A 13 1.87 7.65 2.15
N PHE A 14 2.65 6.88 2.89
CA PHE A 14 2.37 5.46 3.11
C PHE A 14 1.07 5.24 3.90
N ASP A 15 0.84 6.02 4.96
CA ASP A 15 -0.41 5.94 5.73
C ASP A 15 -1.63 6.33 4.87
N ALA A 16 -1.50 7.38 4.03
CA ALA A 16 -2.55 7.77 3.10
C ALA A 16 -2.83 6.72 2.02
N LEU A 17 -1.79 6.02 1.54
CA LEU A 17 -1.93 4.86 0.65
C LEU A 17 -2.71 3.74 1.34
N CYS A 18 -2.33 3.38 2.57
CA CYS A 18 -2.99 2.32 3.34
C CYS A 18 -4.45 2.66 3.64
N GLU A 19 -4.76 3.89 4.04
CA GLU A 19 -6.13 4.34 4.27
C GLU A 19 -6.98 4.21 2.99
N TRP A 20 -6.46 4.68 1.86
CA TRP A 20 -7.17 4.60 0.57
C TRP A 20 -7.35 3.15 0.10
N LEU A 21 -6.31 2.32 0.20
CA LEU A 21 -6.39 0.90 -0.13
C LEU A 21 -7.37 0.14 0.77
N GLY A 22 -7.52 0.52 2.04
CA GLY A 22 -8.51 -0.09 2.92
C GLY A 22 -9.96 0.23 2.51
N GLY A 23 -10.17 1.37 1.86
CA GLY A 23 -11.50 1.88 1.53
C GLY A 23 -12.19 1.23 0.31
N PRO A 24 -13.41 1.66 -0.02
CA PRO A 24 -14.22 1.09 -1.10
C PRO A 24 -13.61 1.19 -2.51
N GLY A 25 -12.69 2.14 -2.72
CA GLY A 25 -11.94 2.27 -3.98
C GLY A 25 -10.70 1.36 -4.07
N GLY A 26 -10.34 0.74 -2.95
CA GLY A 26 -9.20 -0.16 -2.80
C GLY A 26 -9.64 -1.62 -2.68
N CYS A 27 -9.11 -2.30 -1.68
CA CYS A 27 -9.45 -3.65 -1.25
C CYS A 27 -10.81 -3.74 -0.54
N ASN A 28 -11.51 -2.62 -0.29
CA ASN A 28 -12.83 -2.57 0.35
C ASN A 28 -12.90 -3.44 1.61
N PHE A 29 -12.00 -3.22 2.54
CA PHE A 29 -11.98 -3.92 3.82
C PHE A 29 -13.23 -3.57 4.62
N GLN A 30 -14.00 -4.60 4.95
CA GLN A 30 -15.23 -4.46 5.72
C GLN A 30 -15.24 -5.50 6.83
N GLN A 31 -15.53 -5.04 8.05
CA GLN A 31 -15.89 -5.92 9.17
C GLN A 31 -17.37 -5.70 9.46
N THR A 32 -18.19 -6.69 9.14
CA THR A 32 -19.65 -6.55 9.28
C THR A 32 -20.13 -6.74 10.73
N ILE A 33 -19.33 -7.41 11.57
CA ILE A 33 -19.58 -7.58 13.00
C ILE A 33 -18.32 -7.14 13.77
N PRO A 34 -18.37 -6.04 14.56
CA PRO A 34 -17.21 -5.54 15.29
C PRO A 34 -16.58 -6.60 16.19
N GLY A 35 -15.27 -6.83 16.03
CA GLY A 35 -14.50 -7.79 16.82
C GLY A 35 -14.62 -9.25 16.38
N ASP A 36 -15.46 -9.56 15.38
CA ASP A 36 -15.53 -10.88 14.77
C ASP A 36 -14.63 -10.93 13.52
N THR A 37 -13.54 -11.69 13.58
CA THR A 37 -12.59 -11.84 12.48
C THR A 37 -13.17 -12.62 11.30
N GLU A 38 -14.16 -13.50 11.53
CA GLU A 38 -14.84 -14.24 10.46
C GLU A 38 -15.75 -13.35 9.62
N SER A 39 -16.12 -12.18 10.16
CA SER A 39 -16.96 -11.19 9.47
C SER A 39 -16.17 -10.25 8.55
N ILE A 40 -14.84 -10.42 8.48
CA ILE A 40 -13.93 -9.61 7.67
C ILE A 40 -14.00 -10.07 6.21
N THR A 41 -14.22 -9.11 5.31
CA THR A 41 -14.22 -9.33 3.87
C THR A 41 -13.38 -8.27 3.18
N TRP A 42 -12.78 -8.63 2.04
CA TRP A 42 -12.01 -7.73 1.18
C TRP A 42 -12.02 -8.26 -0.26
N THR A 43 -11.60 -7.42 -1.19
CA THR A 43 -11.38 -7.75 -2.60
C THR A 43 -9.90 -7.72 -2.91
N CYS A 44 -9.42 -8.70 -3.68
CA CYS A 44 -8.05 -8.74 -4.17
C CYS A 44 -8.02 -9.36 -5.57
N ASP A 45 -7.30 -8.74 -6.51
CA ASP A 45 -7.07 -9.28 -7.85
C ASP A 45 -5.68 -9.92 -8.03
N GLY A 46 -4.90 -10.00 -6.95
CA GLY A 46 -3.56 -10.58 -6.92
C GLY A 46 -2.48 -9.67 -7.53
N THR A 47 -2.74 -8.37 -7.68
CA THR A 47 -1.80 -7.41 -8.29
C THR A 47 -1.61 -6.16 -7.44
N LEU A 48 -0.62 -5.34 -7.79
CA LEU A 48 -0.38 -4.00 -7.22
C LEU A 48 -1.06 -2.89 -8.04
N LYS A 49 -2.15 -3.19 -8.74
CA LYS A 49 -2.76 -2.26 -9.69
C LYS A 49 -3.26 -0.99 -8.99
N LEU A 50 -3.88 -1.11 -7.83
CA LEU A 50 -4.44 0.02 -7.09
C LEU A 50 -3.34 0.82 -6.40
N THR A 51 -2.33 0.14 -5.84
CA THR A 51 -1.13 0.76 -5.26
C THR A 51 -0.41 1.64 -6.30
N ARG A 52 -0.14 1.09 -7.48
CA ARG A 52 0.48 1.84 -8.59
C ARG A 52 -0.40 2.97 -9.07
N HIS A 53 -1.72 2.78 -9.10
CA HIS A 53 -2.65 3.84 -9.45
C HIS A 53 -2.57 5.01 -8.46
N TRP A 54 -2.60 4.72 -7.16
CA TRP A 54 -2.47 5.73 -6.11
C TRP A 54 -1.14 6.48 -6.24
N MET A 55 -0.02 5.76 -6.39
CA MET A 55 1.30 6.38 -6.56
C MET A 55 1.33 7.37 -7.74
N ARG A 56 0.78 6.99 -8.90
CA ARG A 56 0.72 7.87 -10.08
C ARG A 56 -0.11 9.13 -9.85
N VAL A 57 -1.25 9.00 -9.17
CA VAL A 57 -2.14 10.13 -8.87
C VAL A 57 -1.48 11.09 -7.89
N HIS A 58 -0.70 10.57 -6.93
CA HIS A 58 -0.06 11.35 -5.88
C HIS A 58 1.39 11.77 -6.19
N GLY A 59 1.93 11.36 -7.34
CA GLY A 59 3.30 11.71 -7.74
C GLY A 59 4.39 10.93 -7.01
N VAL A 60 4.05 9.79 -6.39
CA VAL A 60 4.99 8.88 -5.73
C VAL A 60 5.65 7.99 -6.78
N ASP A 61 6.96 7.77 -6.63
CA ASP A 61 7.77 7.05 -7.60
C ASP A 61 7.61 5.52 -7.47
N GLU A 62 6.88 4.91 -8.40
CA GLU A 62 6.69 3.45 -8.44
C GLU A 62 8.01 2.67 -8.51
N ALA A 63 9.00 3.17 -9.26
CA ALA A 63 10.25 2.45 -9.47
C ALA A 63 11.11 2.43 -8.20
N ALA A 64 10.97 3.45 -7.35
CA ALA A 64 11.62 3.52 -6.05
C ALA A 64 10.91 2.67 -5.00
N ASN A 65 9.57 2.69 -4.99
CA ASN A 65 8.80 2.18 -3.87
C ASN A 65 8.32 0.74 -4.02
N ILE A 66 8.03 0.26 -5.24
CA ILE A 66 7.51 -1.10 -5.42
C ILE A 66 8.47 -2.18 -4.92
N PRO A 67 9.79 -2.13 -5.22
CA PRO A 67 10.72 -3.12 -4.70
C PRO A 67 10.75 -3.16 -3.15
N GLU A 68 10.61 -2.00 -2.51
CA GLU A 68 10.54 -1.91 -1.04
C GLU A 68 9.26 -2.53 -0.47
N LEU A 69 8.12 -2.39 -1.16
CA LEU A 69 6.88 -3.07 -0.80
C LEU A 69 7.01 -4.59 -0.97
N GLU A 70 7.59 -5.04 -2.09
CA GLU A 70 7.78 -6.47 -2.40
C GLU A 70 8.75 -7.14 -1.42
N GLU A 71 9.86 -6.50 -1.05
CA GLU A 71 10.80 -6.99 -0.03
C GLU A 71 10.13 -7.19 1.34
N ARG A 72 9.05 -6.45 1.60
CA ARG A 72 8.22 -6.53 2.82
C ARG A 72 6.99 -7.41 2.65
N GLY A 73 6.91 -8.16 1.54
CA GLY A 73 5.85 -9.12 1.27
C GLY A 73 4.58 -8.52 0.67
N GLY A 74 4.61 -7.29 0.16
CA GLY A 74 3.50 -6.65 -0.55
C GLY A 74 3.49 -6.95 -2.04
N HIS A 75 2.98 -8.10 -2.47
CA HIS A 75 2.88 -8.49 -3.89
C HIS A 75 1.49 -8.28 -4.50
N CYS A 76 0.43 -8.17 -3.67
CA CYS A 76 -0.88 -7.60 -4.01
C CYS A 76 -1.16 -6.33 -3.20
N ASP A 77 -2.16 -5.55 -3.65
CA ASP A 77 -2.74 -4.43 -2.90
C ASP A 77 -3.19 -4.82 -1.48
N CYS A 78 -3.63 -6.06 -1.30
CA CYS A 78 -4.04 -6.62 -0.02
C CYS A 78 -2.89 -6.87 0.96
N GLU A 79 -1.75 -7.31 0.45
CA GLU A 79 -0.57 -7.62 1.23
C GLU A 79 0.19 -6.36 1.62
N VAL A 80 0.03 -5.25 0.87
CA VAL A 80 0.47 -3.94 1.35
C VAL A 80 -0.19 -3.61 2.69
N LEU A 81 -1.48 -3.92 2.86
CA LEU A 81 -2.24 -3.67 4.08
C LEU A 81 -2.03 -4.69 5.20
N PHE A 82 -1.59 -5.91 4.88
CA PHE A 82 -1.44 -6.98 5.88
C PHE A 82 0.01 -7.24 6.28
N ASN A 83 0.93 -7.14 5.32
CA ASN A 83 2.32 -7.49 5.53
C ASN A 83 3.15 -6.20 5.71
N VAL A 84 2.96 -5.22 4.83
CA VAL A 84 3.83 -4.03 4.81
C VAL A 84 3.46 -3.03 5.91
N SER A 85 2.18 -2.82 6.21
CA SER A 85 1.75 -1.89 7.27
C SER A 85 2.28 -2.25 8.65
N ASP A 86 2.47 -3.55 8.89
CA ASP A 86 2.92 -4.13 10.16
C ASP A 86 4.45 -4.32 10.21
N ALA A 87 5.15 -4.13 9.08
CA ALA A 87 6.59 -4.22 8.98
C ALA A 87 7.31 -2.97 9.54
N PRO A 88 8.61 -3.08 9.89
CA PRO A 88 9.41 -1.90 10.23
C PRO A 88 9.39 -0.84 9.13
N ARG A 89 9.26 0.42 9.55
CA ARG A 89 9.08 1.61 8.69
C ARG A 89 10.38 2.36 8.38
N ASP A 90 11.53 1.74 8.62
CA ASP A 90 12.86 2.34 8.46
C ASP A 90 13.28 2.66 7.02
N TRP A 91 12.52 2.17 6.03
CA TRP A 91 12.68 2.51 4.61
C TRP A 91 11.98 3.80 4.21
N LEU A 92 10.94 4.21 4.95
CA LEU A 92 10.18 5.41 4.65
C LEU A 92 11.04 6.65 4.90
N ARG A 93 10.82 7.68 4.10
CA ARG A 93 11.41 8.99 4.38
C ARG A 93 10.74 9.60 5.60
N LEU A 94 11.57 10.25 6.41
CA LEU A 94 11.14 11.18 7.45
C LEU A 94 10.33 12.34 6.87
#